data_AF-A0A1Y1WA17-F1
#
_entry.id   AF-A0A1Y1WA17-F1
#
_cell.length_a   1.000
_cell.length_b   1.000
_cell.length_c   1.000
_cell.angle_alpha   90.00
_cell.angle_beta   90.00
_cell.angle_gamma   90.00
#
_symmetry.space_group_name_H-M   'P 1'
#
loop_
_entity.id
_entity.type
_entity.pdbx_description
1 polymer ?
#
loop_
_entity_poly.entity_id
_entity_poly.type
_entity_poly.pdbx_seq_one_letter_code
_entity_poly.pdbx_strand_id
1 'polypeptide(L)'
;MKINNEKELIEMIQNKTLEEIKEIFLSHEIHSEKLNYFKETVMYLIKENISYDIIKFIFHQQQKRHIPIINNTELLFYSLKFNNFKIAKLLLRNNVWIENINENGDNIIEYLIECDKLNSENLLFILKVVKNSSLITADKFYNIR
;
A
#
# COMPACT_ATOMS: atom_id res chain seq x y z
N MET A 1 -18.04 -3.98 17.29
CA MET A 1 -18.37 -2.78 16.46
C MET A 1 -18.33 -3.13 14.97
N LYS A 2 -19.10 -2.43 14.12
CA LYS A 2 -18.95 -2.45 12.65
C LYS A 2 -18.37 -1.09 12.25
N ILE A 3 -17.22 -1.10 11.56
CA ILE A 3 -16.66 0.09 10.94
C ILE A 3 -17.40 0.25 9.60
N ASN A 4 -18.13 1.34 9.43
CA ASN A 4 -19.02 1.51 8.28
C ASN A 4 -18.32 2.19 7.11
N ASN A 5 -17.24 2.93 7.36
CA ASN A 5 -16.44 3.62 6.35
C ASN A 5 -14.98 3.78 6.78
N GLU A 6 -14.11 4.10 5.82
CA GLU A 6 -12.68 4.41 6.01
C GLU A 6 -12.45 5.48 7.09
N LYS A 7 -13.22 6.57 7.00
CA LYS A 7 -13.07 7.75 7.84
C LYS A 7 -13.26 7.42 9.32
N GLU A 8 -14.20 6.57 9.67
CA GLU A 8 -14.41 6.10 11.05
C GLU A 8 -13.16 5.41 11.60
N LEU A 9 -12.54 4.51 10.83
CA LEU A 9 -11.31 3.85 11.28
C LEU A 9 -10.15 4.83 11.41
N ILE A 10 -9.97 5.72 10.42
CA ILE A 10 -8.95 6.76 10.46
C ILE A 10 -9.12 7.62 11.70
N GLU A 11 -10.33 8.09 11.99
CA GLU A 11 -10.63 8.91 13.17
C GLU A 11 -10.32 8.18 14.48
N MET A 12 -10.52 6.85 14.52
CA MET A 12 -10.20 6.03 15.68
C MET A 12 -8.70 5.84 15.88
N ILE A 13 -7.87 5.82 14.83
CA ILE A 13 -6.43 5.52 14.92
C ILE A 13 -5.51 6.73 14.75
N GLN A 14 -6.01 7.83 14.19
CA GLN A 14 -5.21 9.03 13.94
C GLN A 14 -4.63 9.58 15.25
N ASN A 15 -3.37 9.99 15.20
CA ASN A 15 -2.63 10.54 16.34
C ASN A 15 -2.51 9.60 17.56
N LYS A 16 -2.73 8.30 17.38
CA LYS A 16 -2.57 7.29 18.45
C LYS A 16 -1.28 6.51 18.32
N THR A 17 -0.78 6.08 19.46
CA THR A 17 0.31 5.12 19.55
C THR A 17 -0.12 3.73 19.11
N LEU A 18 0.84 2.86 18.82
CA LEU A 18 0.56 1.47 18.46
C LEU A 18 -0.21 0.72 19.56
N GLU A 19 0.09 0.97 20.83
CA GLU A 19 -0.58 0.28 21.95
C GLU A 19 -2.03 0.73 22.08
N GLU A 20 -2.32 2.03 21.97
CA GLU A 20 -3.70 2.52 21.92
C GLU A 20 -4.48 1.95 20.74
N ILE A 21 -3.85 1.83 19.57
CA ILE A 21 -4.48 1.21 18.39
C ILE A 21 -4.77 -0.27 18.65
N LYS A 22 -3.86 -1.02 19.26
CA LYS A 22 -4.11 -2.43 19.64
C LYS A 22 -5.28 -2.55 20.61
N GLU A 23 -5.33 -1.72 21.63
CA GLU A 23 -6.43 -1.69 22.61
C GLU A 23 -7.76 -1.36 21.95
N ILE A 24 -7.79 -0.41 21.01
CA ILE A 24 -8.99 -0.08 20.23
C ILE A 24 -9.45 -1.28 19.40
N PHE A 25 -8.54 -1.94 18.69
CA PHE A 25 -8.87 -3.11 17.88
C PHE A 25 -9.42 -4.27 18.73
N LEU A 26 -8.87 -4.46 19.94
CA LEU A 26 -9.35 -5.46 20.90
C LEU A 26 -10.73 -5.09 21.47
N SER A 27 -10.86 -3.90 22.07
CA SER A 27 -12.09 -3.43 22.74
C SER A 27 -13.30 -3.34 21.81
N HIS A 28 -13.09 -2.98 20.54
CA HIS A 28 -14.16 -2.80 19.57
C HIS A 28 -14.40 -4.05 18.71
N GLU A 29 -13.64 -5.14 18.94
CA GLU A 29 -13.68 -6.38 18.16
C GLU A 29 -13.56 -6.08 16.65
N ILE A 30 -12.57 -5.24 16.31
CA ILE A 30 -12.26 -4.89 14.93
C ILE A 30 -11.51 -6.05 14.32
N HIS A 31 -12.18 -6.73 13.38
CA HIS A 31 -11.66 -7.87 12.64
C HIS A 31 -11.51 -7.51 11.17
N SER A 32 -10.62 -8.21 10.46
CA SER A 32 -10.27 -7.95 9.06
C SER A 32 -11.46 -7.91 8.11
N GLU A 33 -12.44 -8.76 8.34
CA GLU A 33 -13.70 -8.85 7.58
C GLU A 33 -14.59 -7.61 7.66
N LYS A 34 -14.27 -6.66 8.54
CA LYS A 34 -14.94 -5.36 8.67
C LYS A 34 -14.11 -4.19 8.09
N LEU A 35 -12.89 -4.46 7.62
CA LEU A 35 -12.02 -3.48 6.98
C LEU A 35 -12.32 -3.38 5.48
N ASN A 36 -13.57 -3.10 5.12
CA ASN A 36 -13.99 -2.98 3.71
C ASN A 36 -13.23 -1.87 2.95
N TYR A 37 -12.52 -0.99 3.66
CA TYR A 37 -11.80 0.17 3.13
C TYR A 37 -10.31 0.11 3.46
N PHE A 38 -9.75 -1.11 3.43
CA PHE A 38 -8.37 -1.38 3.80
C PHE A 38 -7.38 -0.62 2.91
N LYS A 39 -7.61 -0.62 1.59
CA LYS A 39 -6.74 0.04 0.61
C LYS A 39 -6.62 1.53 0.94
N GLU A 40 -7.74 2.19 1.12
CA GLU A 40 -7.85 3.62 1.37
C GLU A 40 -7.22 3.97 2.73
N THR A 41 -7.52 3.19 3.77
CA THR A 41 -6.88 3.35 5.10
C THR A 41 -5.35 3.29 5.00
N VAL A 42 -4.80 2.29 4.30
CA VAL A 42 -3.34 2.17 4.17
C VAL A 42 -2.76 3.30 3.32
N MET A 43 -3.44 3.74 2.26
CA MET A 43 -3.03 4.92 1.48
C MET A 43 -2.96 6.17 2.34
N TYR A 44 -3.97 6.42 3.18
CA TYR A 44 -3.95 7.52 4.14
C TYR A 44 -2.73 7.43 5.07
N LEU A 45 -2.50 6.27 5.68
CA LEU A 45 -1.38 6.08 6.61
C LEU A 45 -0.01 6.27 5.94
N ILE A 46 0.14 5.85 4.68
CA ILE A 46 1.36 6.09 3.89
C ILE A 46 1.53 7.59 3.64
N LYS A 47 0.49 8.28 3.18
CA LYS A 47 0.51 9.70 2.85
C LYS A 47 0.87 10.56 4.05
N GLU A 48 0.28 10.26 5.21
CA GLU A 48 0.53 10.97 6.47
C GLU A 48 1.82 10.50 7.17
N ASN A 49 2.63 9.65 6.51
CA ASN A 49 3.90 9.13 7.02
C ASN A 49 3.78 8.51 8.43
N ILE A 50 2.69 7.80 8.68
CA ILE A 50 2.45 7.09 9.94
C ILE A 50 3.48 5.96 10.10
N SER A 51 3.80 5.65 11.36
CA SER A 51 4.86 4.69 11.66
C SER A 51 4.66 3.34 10.96
N TYR A 52 5.78 2.76 10.52
CA TYR A 52 5.80 1.45 9.88
C TYR A 52 5.11 0.37 10.73
N ASP A 53 5.28 0.40 12.05
CA ASP A 53 4.73 -0.62 12.94
C ASP A 53 3.21 -0.55 13.05
N ILE A 54 2.62 0.64 12.98
CA ILE A 54 1.16 0.82 12.91
C ILE A 54 0.62 0.27 11.59
N ILE A 55 1.23 0.63 10.46
CA ILE A 55 0.79 0.14 9.14
C ILE A 55 0.94 -1.38 9.08
N LYS A 56 2.07 -1.91 9.56
CA LYS A 56 2.33 -3.34 9.63
C LYS A 56 1.32 -4.06 10.52
N PHE A 57 0.94 -3.49 11.66
CA PHE A 57 -0.10 -4.06 12.52
C PHE A 57 -1.44 -4.15 11.79
N ILE A 58 -1.89 -3.05 11.17
CA ILE A 58 -3.15 -3.00 10.42
C ILE A 58 -3.15 -4.02 9.26
N PHE A 59 -2.03 -4.08 8.53
CA PHE A 59 -1.82 -5.06 7.47
C PHE A 59 -1.88 -6.50 7.98
N HIS A 60 -1.27 -6.80 9.13
CA HIS A 60 -1.37 -8.12 9.75
C HIS A 60 -2.79 -8.45 10.22
N GLN A 61 -3.57 -7.49 10.69
CA GLN A 61 -4.97 -7.76 11.04
C GLN A 61 -5.72 -8.25 9.82
N GLN A 62 -5.52 -7.64 8.65
CA GLN A 62 -6.13 -8.09 7.39
C GLN A 62 -5.78 -9.54 7.05
N GLN A 63 -4.51 -9.94 7.18
CA GLN A 63 -4.00 -11.25 6.76
C GLN A 63 -4.32 -12.42 7.71
N LYS A 64 -4.95 -12.19 8.86
CA LYS A 64 -5.17 -13.23 9.89
C LYS A 64 -6.15 -14.36 9.52
N ARG A 65 -6.79 -14.33 8.36
CA ARG A 65 -7.57 -15.47 7.85
C ARG A 65 -6.93 -15.98 6.56
N HIS A 66 -7.20 -17.25 6.22
CA HIS A 66 -6.93 -17.90 4.93
C HIS A 66 -7.70 -17.21 3.78
N ILE A 67 -7.45 -15.92 3.60
CA ILE A 67 -8.09 -15.03 2.63
C ILE A 67 -7.42 -15.28 1.27
N PRO A 68 -8.19 -15.20 0.16
CA PRO A 68 -7.65 -15.24 -1.19
C PRO A 68 -6.48 -14.27 -1.39
N ILE A 69 -5.67 -14.58 -2.40
CA ILE A 69 -4.59 -13.73 -2.89
C ILE A 69 -5.05 -12.26 -2.96
N ILE A 70 -4.40 -11.37 -2.22
CA ILE A 70 -4.74 -9.93 -2.17
C ILE A 70 -4.01 -9.22 -3.32
N ASN A 71 -4.73 -8.43 -4.11
CA ASN A 71 -4.14 -7.51 -5.08
C ASN A 71 -3.59 -6.28 -4.34
N ASN A 72 -2.26 -6.10 -4.36
CA ASN A 72 -1.58 -4.99 -3.70
C ASN A 72 -1.02 -3.94 -4.67
N THR A 73 -1.38 -4.00 -5.96
CA THR A 73 -0.79 -3.16 -7.02
C THR A 73 -0.90 -1.67 -6.69
N GLU A 74 -2.11 -1.20 -6.38
CA GLU A 74 -2.35 0.20 -6.01
C GLU A 74 -1.53 0.63 -4.79
N LEU A 75 -1.50 -0.20 -3.74
CA LEU A 75 -0.74 0.11 -2.52
C LEU A 75 0.77 0.16 -2.78
N LEU A 76 1.28 -0.70 -3.67
CA LEU A 76 2.68 -0.71 -4.06
C LEU A 76 3.03 0.56 -4.82
N PHE A 77 2.19 0.95 -5.79
CA PHE A 77 2.37 2.16 -6.58
C PHE A 77 2.37 3.40 -5.68
N TYR A 78 1.37 3.47 -4.80
CA TYR A 78 1.25 4.56 -3.83
C TYR A 78 2.44 4.60 -2.85
N SER A 79 2.93 3.46 -2.37
CA SER A 79 4.12 3.40 -1.51
C SER A 79 5.36 3.98 -2.19
N LEU A 80 5.54 3.72 -3.49
CA LEU A 80 6.68 4.22 -4.26
C LEU A 80 6.56 5.70 -4.60
N LYS A 81 5.34 6.21 -4.78
CA LYS A 81 5.05 7.65 -4.93
C LYS A 81 5.61 8.47 -3.76
N PHE A 82 5.55 7.91 -2.56
CA PHE A 82 6.03 8.53 -1.32
C PHE A 82 7.41 7.99 -0.86
N ASN A 83 8.15 7.27 -1.72
CA ASN A 83 9.42 6.61 -1.39
C ASN A 83 9.38 5.75 -0.10
N ASN A 84 8.21 5.22 0.26
CA ASN A 84 8.04 4.40 1.45
C ASN A 84 8.44 2.93 1.19
N PHE A 85 9.74 2.71 0.98
CA PHE A 85 10.29 1.40 0.60
C PHE A 85 10.09 0.31 1.65
N LYS A 86 9.92 0.66 2.93
CA LYS A 86 9.63 -0.32 4.00
C LYS A 86 8.24 -0.91 3.82
N ILE A 87 7.25 -0.08 3.49
CA ILE A 87 5.89 -0.52 3.18
C ILE A 87 5.84 -1.23 1.82
N ALA A 88 6.52 -0.71 0.80
CA ALA A 88 6.63 -1.42 -0.49
C ALA A 88 7.15 -2.85 -0.31
N LYS A 89 8.21 -3.05 0.50
CA LYS A 89 8.72 -4.39 0.85
C LYS A 89 7.72 -5.25 1.62
N LEU A 90 6.89 -4.66 2.47
CA LEU A 90 5.84 -5.37 3.20
C LEU A 90 4.78 -5.92 2.22
N LEU A 91 4.38 -5.10 1.25
CA LEU A 91 3.35 -5.41 0.24
C LEU A 91 3.77 -6.48 -0.77
N LEU A 92 5.06 -6.79 -0.85
CA LEU A 92 5.67 -7.79 -1.75
C LEU A 92 5.93 -9.15 -1.07
N ARG A 93 5.50 -9.33 0.18
CA ARG A 93 5.67 -10.59 0.92
C ARG A 93 4.51 -11.57 0.65
N ASN A 94 4.74 -12.86 0.92
CA ASN A 94 3.86 -14.02 0.69
C ASN A 94 2.35 -13.75 0.54
N ASN A 95 1.72 -14.50 -0.38
CA ASN A 95 0.27 -14.51 -0.66
C ASN A 95 -0.31 -13.19 -1.19
N VAL A 96 0.50 -12.43 -1.91
CA VAL A 96 0.11 -11.18 -2.59
C VAL A 96 0.25 -11.35 -4.09
N TRP A 97 -0.65 -10.73 -4.83
CA TRP A 97 -0.56 -10.58 -6.28
C TRP A 97 -0.32 -9.12 -6.61
N ILE A 98 0.55 -8.90 -7.59
CA ILE A 98 0.91 -7.60 -8.14
C ILE A 98 0.71 -7.70 -9.65
N GLU A 99 -0.11 -6.81 -10.16
CA GLU A 99 -0.32 -6.58 -11.58
C GLU A 99 0.74 -5.68 -12.16
N ASN A 100 0.79 -5.66 -13.49
CA ASN A 100 1.75 -4.85 -14.21
C ASN A 100 1.32 -3.38 -14.32
N ILE A 101 0.01 -3.17 -14.21
CA ILE A 101 -0.67 -1.91 -14.42
C ILE A 101 -1.62 -1.64 -13.24
N ASN A 102 -1.83 -0.37 -12.94
CA ASN A 102 -2.80 0.10 -11.95
C ASN A 102 -4.22 0.13 -12.55
N GLU A 103 -5.20 0.58 -11.77
CA GLU A 103 -6.62 0.74 -12.17
C GLU A 103 -6.80 1.73 -13.35
N ASN A 104 -5.83 2.61 -13.60
CA ASN A 104 -5.82 3.54 -14.74
C ASN A 104 -5.15 2.96 -16.00
N GLY A 105 -4.56 1.76 -15.90
CA GLY A 105 -3.81 1.12 -16.99
C GLY A 105 -2.35 1.55 -17.10
N ASP A 106 -1.83 2.33 -16.15
CA ASP A 106 -0.42 2.76 -16.13
C ASP A 106 0.46 1.71 -15.47
N ASN A 107 1.65 1.47 -16.00
CA ASN A 107 2.68 0.76 -15.25
C ASN A 107 3.29 1.66 -14.15
N ILE A 108 4.12 1.07 -13.27
CA ILE A 108 4.66 1.79 -12.10
C ILE A 108 5.50 3.01 -12.48
N ILE A 109 6.23 2.97 -13.58
CA ILE A 109 7.05 4.10 -14.03
C ILE A 109 6.16 5.19 -14.60
N GLU A 110 5.21 4.83 -15.47
CA GLU A 110 4.22 5.76 -16.03
C GLU A 110 3.47 6.49 -14.92
N TYR A 111 2.94 5.76 -13.94
CA TYR A 111 2.27 6.34 -12.77
C TYR A 111 3.16 7.34 -12.00
N LEU A 112 4.44 7.02 -11.79
CA LEU A 112 5.37 7.90 -11.09
C LEU A 112 5.73 9.15 -11.90
N ILE A 113 5.76 9.06 -13.24
CA ILE A 113 5.95 10.20 -14.14
C ILE A 113 4.73 11.11 -14.08
N GLU A 114 3.53 10.56 -14.28
CA GLU A 114 2.26 11.32 -14.25
C GLU A 114 2.04 12.05 -12.91
N CYS A 115 2.51 11.47 -11.81
CA CYS A 115 2.45 12.10 -10.50
C CYS A 115 3.60 13.09 -10.18
N ASP A 116 4.59 13.25 -11.08
CA ASP A 116 5.85 13.99 -10.85
C ASP A 116 6.59 13.52 -9.57
N LYS A 117 6.75 12.20 -9.44
CA LYS A 117 7.40 11.53 -8.30
C LYS A 117 8.49 10.55 -8.68
N LEU A 118 8.73 10.29 -9.97
CA LEU A 118 9.83 9.44 -10.41
C LEU A 118 11.18 10.06 -9.98
N ASN A 119 12.00 9.28 -9.30
CA ASN A 119 13.34 9.69 -8.87
C ASN A 119 14.30 8.50 -8.88
N SER A 120 15.59 8.74 -8.61
CA SER A 120 16.61 7.70 -8.63
C SER A 120 16.39 6.62 -7.57
N GLU A 121 15.85 6.96 -6.39
CA GLU A 121 15.64 6.02 -5.30
C GLU A 121 14.52 5.02 -5.62
N ASN A 122 13.35 5.51 -6.05
CA ASN A 122 12.23 4.63 -6.38
C ASN A 122 12.48 3.85 -7.68
N LEU A 123 13.14 4.44 -8.67
CA LEU A 123 13.60 3.71 -9.86
C LEU A 123 14.55 2.57 -9.48
N LEU A 124 15.55 2.84 -8.64
CA LEU A 124 16.50 1.81 -8.19
C LEU A 124 15.79 0.72 -7.39
N PHE A 125 14.81 1.06 -6.56
CA PHE A 125 14.00 0.09 -5.84
C PHE A 125 13.23 -0.81 -6.81
N ILE A 126 12.53 -0.23 -7.78
CA ILE A 126 11.76 -0.95 -8.81
C ILE A 126 12.68 -1.91 -9.55
N LEU A 127 13.81 -1.45 -10.08
CA LEU A 127 14.75 -2.28 -10.82
C LEU A 127 15.31 -3.45 -10.00
N LYS A 128 15.55 -3.26 -8.69
CA LYS A 128 16.07 -4.32 -7.80
C LYS A 128 15.03 -5.37 -7.44
N VAL A 129 13.81 -4.92 -7.15
CA VAL A 129 12.74 -5.76 -6.62
C VAL A 129 12.02 -6.51 -7.71
N VAL A 130 11.77 -5.83 -8.81
CA VAL A 130 10.92 -6.35 -9.85
C VAL A 130 11.61 -7.48 -10.62
N LYS A 131 12.95 -7.45 -10.80
CA LYS A 131 13.76 -8.44 -11.58
C LYS A 131 13.21 -8.83 -12.97
N ASN A 132 12.06 -8.29 -13.35
CA ASN A 132 11.23 -8.68 -14.45
C ASN A 132 10.97 -7.41 -15.26
N SER A 133 11.68 -7.31 -16.37
CA SER A 133 11.59 -6.18 -17.30
C SER A 133 10.18 -5.97 -17.88
N SER A 134 9.22 -6.88 -17.63
CA SER A 134 7.83 -6.77 -18.06
C SER A 134 7.03 -5.65 -17.35
N LEU A 135 7.43 -5.17 -16.16
CA LEU A 135 6.80 -3.98 -15.54
C LEU A 135 7.31 -2.66 -16.13
N ILE A 136 8.29 -2.75 -17.02
CA ILE A 136 8.98 -1.64 -17.66
C ILE A 136 8.63 -1.60 -19.15
N THR A 137 7.65 -2.40 -19.63
CA THR A 137 7.35 -2.50 -21.06
C THR A 137 7.09 -1.13 -21.64
N ALA A 138 8.03 -0.75 -22.48
CA ALA A 138 8.37 0.59 -22.84
C ALA A 138 7.76 0.95 -24.18
N ASP A 139 6.43 0.88 -24.30
CA ASP A 139 5.80 1.34 -25.55
C ASP A 139 5.85 2.87 -25.67
N LYS A 140 6.13 3.59 -24.57
CA LYS A 140 6.17 5.07 -24.51
C LYS A 140 7.53 5.72 -24.19
N PHE A 141 8.61 4.98 -23.95
CA PHE A 141 9.93 5.58 -23.70
C PHE A 141 10.51 6.36 -24.90
N TYR A 142 9.88 6.26 -26.07
CA TYR A 142 10.26 7.02 -27.27
C TYR A 142 9.94 8.52 -27.22
N ASN A 143 9.25 9.03 -26.18
CA ASN A 143 8.81 10.43 -26.13
C ASN A 143 9.46 11.31 -25.05
N ILE A 144 10.50 10.84 -24.36
CA ILE A 144 11.29 11.71 -23.48
C ILE A 144 12.43 12.32 -24.33
N ARG A 145 12.18 13.50 -24.90
CA ARG A 145 13.18 14.35 -25.55
C ARG A 145 13.61 15.48 -24.63
#